data_AF-A0AAN1LA07-F1
#
_entry.id   AF-A0AAN1LA07-F1
#
_cell.length_a   1.000
_cell.length_b   1.000
_cell.length_c   1.000
_cell.angle_alpha   90.00
_cell.angle_beta   90.00
_cell.angle_gamma   90.00
#
_symmetry.space_group_name_H-M   'P 1'
#
loop_
_entity.id
_entity.type
_entity.pdbx_description
1 polymer ?
#
loop_
_entity_poly.entity_id
_entity_poly.type
_entity_poly.pdbx_seq_one_letter_code
_entity_poly.pdbx_strand_id
1 'polypeptide(L)'
;MFDLGWTELMVIGVVALIVVGPKDLPVLFRNVGRFVGKAKGMAREFSRAMNDAADEAGVNDMAKGLKAATNPMNTAMDGVKQAAQDMAKSIDPTKFDPDSETGKLAAERAEDAKKIQAATARAAADRKAREAAEAQAKAAEAEAALAAPDTPTTPESETKT
;
A
#
# COMPACT_ATOMS: atom_id res chain seq x y z
N MET A 1 -0.59 -17.22 13.93
CA MET A 1 -1.38 -17.11 15.17
C MET A 1 -1.07 -15.81 15.93
N PHE A 2 -0.82 -14.71 15.21
CA PHE A 2 -0.82 -13.35 15.76
C PHE A 2 -1.75 -12.55 14.85
N ASP A 3 -3.02 -12.48 15.24
CA ASP A 3 -4.04 -11.71 14.54
C ASP A 3 -3.85 -10.24 14.93
N LEU A 4 -2.81 -9.60 14.37
CA LEU A 4 -2.51 -8.17 14.53
C LEU A 4 -3.54 -7.33 13.75
N GLY A 5 -4.80 -7.46 14.12
CA GLY A 5 -5.93 -6.72 13.60
C GLY A 5 -6.22 -5.46 14.42
N TRP A 6 -7.15 -4.64 13.91
CA TRP A 6 -7.65 -3.46 14.63
C TRP A 6 -8.24 -3.79 16.00
N THR A 7 -8.86 -4.97 16.13
CA THR A 7 -9.47 -5.46 17.37
C THR A 7 -8.42 -5.70 18.46
N GLU A 8 -7.28 -6.30 18.11
CA GLU A 8 -6.20 -6.59 19.06
C GLU A 8 -5.53 -5.30 19.57
N LEU A 9 -5.32 -4.33 18.67
CA LEU A 9 -4.85 -2.99 19.05
C LEU A 9 -5.82 -2.28 20.00
N MET A 10 -7.13 -2.48 19.83
CA MET A 10 -8.14 -1.91 20.72
C MET A 10 -8.07 -2.54 22.12
N VAL A 11 -7.92 -3.86 22.20
CA VAL A 11 -7.74 -4.58 23.48
C VAL A 11 -6.48 -4.09 24.20
N ILE A 12 -5.34 -4.01 23.50
CA ILE A 12 -4.09 -3.49 24.06
C ILE A 12 -4.27 -2.04 24.53
N GLY A 13 -4.99 -1.21 23.77
CA GLY A 13 -5.31 0.16 24.14
C GLY A 13 -6.10 0.25 25.45
N VAL A 14 -7.14 -0.58 25.62
CA VAL A 14 -7.94 -0.63 26.85
C VAL A 14 -7.08 -1.10 28.04
N VAL A 15 -6.28 -2.15 27.86
CA VAL A 15 -5.36 -2.63 28.91
C VAL A 15 -4.35 -1.55 29.30
N ALA A 16 -3.79 -0.85 28.32
CA ALA A 16 -2.86 0.25 28.57
C ALA A 16 -3.52 1.41 29.33
N LEU A 17 -4.80 1.73 29.05
CA LEU A 17 -5.56 2.74 29.79
C LEU A 17 -5.80 2.33 31.25
N ILE A 18 -6.03 1.05 31.53
CA ILE A 18 -6.23 0.55 32.89
C ILE A 18 -4.91 0.54 33.68
N VAL A 19 -3.84 0.05 33.08
CA VAL A 19 -2.54 -0.15 33.75
C VAL A 19 -1.80 1.18 33.96
N VAL A 20 -1.74 2.01 32.92
CA VAL A 20 -1.00 3.29 32.94
C VAL A 20 -1.90 4.44 33.38
N GLY A 21 -3.19 4.36 33.08
CA GLY A 21 -4.15 5.43 33.34
C GLY A 21 -4.42 6.29 32.10
N PRO A 22 -5.66 6.77 31.90
CA PRO A 22 -6.06 7.54 30.72
C PRO A 22 -5.40 8.92 30.61
N LYS A 23 -4.93 9.48 31.73
CA LYS A 23 -4.26 10.79 31.76
C LYS A 23 -2.75 10.70 31.47
N ASP A 24 -2.13 9.57 31.81
CA ASP A 24 -0.69 9.40 31.71
C ASP A 24 -0.25 8.85 30.35
N LEU A 25 -1.10 8.07 29.69
CA LEU A 25 -0.90 7.58 28.33
C LEU A 25 -0.57 8.70 27.30
N PRO A 26 -1.33 9.81 27.21
CA PRO A 26 -1.01 10.90 26.28
C PRO A 26 0.29 11.64 26.65
N VAL A 27 0.64 11.71 27.93
CA VAL A 27 1.91 12.31 28.39
C VAL A 27 3.07 11.40 27.98
N LEU A 28 2.93 10.08 28.14
CA LEU A 28 3.92 9.09 27.73
C LEU A 28 4.18 9.15 26.22
N PHE A 29 3.12 9.18 25.40
CA PHE A 29 3.27 9.33 23.95
C PHE A 29 3.94 10.65 23.57
N ARG A 30 3.66 11.75 24.28
CA ARG A 30 4.34 13.04 24.05
C ARG A 30 5.84 12.93 24.33
N ASN A 31 6.22 12.24 25.40
CA ASN A 31 7.61 12.10 25.82
C ASN A 31 8.39 11.18 24.87
N VAL A 32 7.83 10.02 24.55
CA VAL A 32 8.39 9.09 23.55
C VAL A 32 8.48 9.76 22.19
N GLY A 33 7.39 10.43 21.76
CA GLY A 33 7.35 11.15 20.49
C GLY A 33 8.40 12.26 20.39
N ARG A 34 8.67 12.99 21.49
CA ARG A 34 9.74 14.00 21.52
C ARG A 34 11.12 13.37 21.40
N PHE A 35 11.36 12.25 22.06
CA PHE A 35 12.64 11.53 21.98
C PHE A 35 12.86 10.96 20.56
N VAL A 36 11.87 10.27 20.02
CA VAL A 36 11.89 9.74 18.64
C VAL A 36 12.03 10.87 17.62
N GLY A 37 11.35 12.00 17.83
CA GLY A 37 11.45 13.18 16.97
C GLY A 37 12.87 13.76 16.93
N LYS A 38 13.52 13.89 18.09
CA LYS A 38 14.92 14.33 18.18
C LYS A 38 15.87 13.33 17.52
N ALA A 39 15.71 12.03 17.81
CA ALA A 39 16.51 10.99 17.18
C ALA A 39 16.36 10.99 15.65
N LYS A 40 15.14 11.20 15.15
CA LYS A 40 14.87 11.31 13.71
C LYS A 40 15.46 12.58 13.09
N GLY A 41 15.49 13.69 13.82
CA GLY A 41 16.21 14.91 13.42
C GLY A 41 17.71 14.65 13.27
N MET A 42 18.33 14.09 14.31
CA MET A 42 19.75 13.71 14.32
C MET A 42 20.08 12.71 13.21
N ALA A 43 19.22 11.72 12.97
CA ALA A 43 19.40 10.77 11.88
C ALA A 43 19.33 11.45 10.51
N ARG A 44 18.47 12.47 10.32
CA ARG A 44 18.42 13.23 9.06
C ARG A 44 19.67 14.06 8.82
N GLU A 45 20.20 14.68 9.88
CA GLU A 45 21.46 15.42 9.83
C GLU A 45 22.64 14.49 9.53
N PHE A 46 22.68 13.32 10.18
CA PHE A 46 23.67 12.28 9.89
C PHE A 46 23.55 11.76 8.46
N SER A 47 22.35 11.46 7.98
CA SER A 47 22.14 11.02 6.59
C SER A 47 22.57 12.08 5.57
N ARG A 48 22.34 13.37 5.85
CA ARG A 48 22.83 14.46 4.98
C ARG A 48 24.36 14.51 4.98
N ALA A 49 24.98 14.59 6.16
CA ALA A 49 26.43 14.62 6.28
C ALA A 49 27.10 13.36 5.68
N MET A 50 26.48 12.19 5.83
CA MET A 50 26.96 10.93 5.28
C MET A 50 26.77 10.87 3.76
N ASN A 51 25.70 11.42 3.19
CA ASN A 51 25.54 11.55 1.75
C ASN A 51 26.55 12.52 1.15
N ASP A 52 26.73 13.70 1.77
CA ASP A 52 27.72 14.69 1.33
C ASP A 52 29.14 14.11 1.38
N ALA A 53 29.47 13.38 2.45
CA ALA A 53 30.73 12.65 2.57
C ALA A 53 30.83 11.45 1.60
N ALA A 54 29.72 10.78 1.28
CA ALA A 54 29.71 9.64 0.36
C ALA A 54 29.94 10.07 -1.09
N ASP A 55 29.45 11.24 -1.46
CA ASP A 55 29.68 11.86 -2.77
C ASP A 55 31.15 12.27 -2.96
N GLU A 56 31.86 12.63 -1.88
CA GLU A 56 33.31 12.93 -1.90
C GLU A 56 34.21 11.69 -1.70
N ALA A 57 33.80 10.69 -0.91
CA ALA A 57 34.66 9.59 -0.48
C ALA A 57 34.35 8.21 -1.10
N GLY A 58 33.51 8.12 -2.15
CA GLY A 58 33.23 6.85 -2.85
C GLY A 58 32.41 5.83 -2.04
N VAL A 59 31.76 6.27 -0.96
CA VAL A 59 30.96 5.41 -0.07
C VAL A 59 29.64 4.95 -0.74
N ASN A 60 29.28 5.57 -1.87
CA ASN A 60 28.14 5.15 -2.69
C ASN A 60 28.20 3.67 -3.12
N ASP A 61 29.40 3.12 -3.33
CA ASP A 61 29.58 1.71 -3.68
C ASP A 61 29.33 0.78 -2.49
N MET A 62 29.70 1.18 -1.27
CA MET A 62 29.33 0.45 -0.05
C MET A 62 27.84 0.52 0.25
N ALA A 63 27.21 1.68 0.05
CA ALA A 63 25.77 1.83 0.20
C ALA A 63 25.00 0.97 -0.81
N LYS A 64 25.45 0.90 -2.07
CA LYS A 64 24.92 -0.01 -3.09
C LYS A 64 25.11 -1.48 -2.69
N GLY A 65 26.27 -1.86 -2.20
CA GLY A 65 26.55 -3.22 -1.73
C GLY A 65 25.65 -3.64 -0.58
N LEU A 66 25.47 -2.77 0.42
CA LEU A 66 24.57 -3.03 1.55
C LEU A 66 23.10 -3.08 1.12
N LYS A 67 22.67 -2.22 0.20
CA LYS A 67 21.32 -2.22 -0.35
C LYS A 67 21.02 -3.46 -1.19
N ALA A 68 22.00 -3.92 -1.97
CA ALA A 68 21.92 -5.18 -2.71
C ALA A 68 21.88 -6.40 -1.77
N ALA A 69 22.61 -6.36 -0.65
CA ALA A 69 22.59 -7.43 0.35
C ALA A 69 21.26 -7.48 1.14
N THR A 70 20.70 -6.32 1.48
CA THR A 70 19.47 -6.23 2.28
C THR A 70 18.19 -6.35 1.47
N ASN A 71 18.21 -5.99 0.18
CA ASN A 71 17.03 -6.11 -0.67
C ASN A 71 17.38 -6.44 -2.14
N PRO A 72 17.93 -7.64 -2.41
CA PRO A 72 18.49 -8.02 -3.71
C PRO A 72 17.46 -7.96 -4.85
N MET A 73 16.19 -8.29 -4.55
CA MET A 73 15.12 -8.26 -5.55
C MET A 73 14.78 -6.84 -6.03
N ASN A 74 14.71 -5.85 -5.14
CA ASN A 74 14.47 -4.47 -5.58
C ASN A 74 15.64 -3.94 -6.40
N THR A 75 16.89 -4.25 -6.01
CA THR A 75 18.06 -3.82 -6.78
C THR A 75 18.10 -4.47 -8.16
N ALA A 76 17.75 -5.75 -8.28
CA ALA A 76 17.64 -6.44 -9.57
C ALA A 76 16.52 -5.82 -10.43
N MET A 77 15.36 -5.53 -9.83
CA MET A 77 14.25 -4.87 -10.55
C MET A 77 14.58 -3.44 -10.97
N ASP A 78 15.29 -2.67 -10.14
CA ASP A 78 15.77 -1.33 -10.49
C ASP A 78 16.75 -1.39 -11.67
N GLY A 79 17.67 -2.37 -11.68
CA GLY A 79 18.57 -2.62 -12.81
C GLY A 79 17.84 -3.00 -14.11
N VAL A 80 16.85 -3.89 -14.02
CA VAL A 80 16.02 -4.27 -15.18
C VAL A 80 15.20 -3.07 -15.67
N LYS A 81 14.62 -2.27 -14.76
CA LYS A 81 13.86 -1.07 -15.10
C LYS A 81 14.74 -0.03 -15.79
N GLN A 82 15.96 0.17 -15.28
CA GLN A 82 16.91 1.10 -15.85
C GLN A 82 17.38 0.65 -17.24
N ALA A 83 17.73 -0.63 -17.41
CA ALA A 83 18.06 -1.21 -18.71
C ALA A 83 16.90 -1.11 -19.71
N ALA A 84 15.67 -1.37 -19.27
CA ALA A 84 14.47 -1.21 -20.10
C ALA A 84 14.24 0.27 -20.46
N GLN A 85 14.51 1.20 -19.56
CA GLN A 85 14.34 2.64 -19.78
C GLN A 85 15.41 3.20 -20.71
N ASP A 86 16.65 2.73 -20.61
CA ASP A 86 17.74 3.08 -21.52
C ASP A 86 17.53 2.45 -22.90
N MET A 87 17.04 1.22 -22.96
CA MET A 87 16.59 0.60 -24.20
C MET A 87 15.44 1.40 -24.83
N ALA A 88 14.43 1.81 -24.05
CA ALA A 88 13.34 2.64 -24.53
C ALA A 88 13.80 4.02 -25.04
N LYS A 89 14.78 4.65 -24.39
CA LYS A 89 15.43 5.88 -24.89
C LYS A 89 16.24 5.65 -26.17
N SER A 90 16.87 4.49 -26.31
CA SER A 90 17.61 4.13 -27.54
C SER A 90 16.70 3.77 -28.71
N ILE A 91 15.51 3.25 -28.43
CA ILE A 91 14.42 3.00 -29.38
C ILE A 91 13.47 4.20 -29.33
N ASP A 92 14.00 5.41 -29.42
CA ASP A 92 13.18 6.61 -29.54
C ASP A 92 12.44 6.55 -30.90
N PRO A 93 11.12 6.34 -30.92
CA PRO A 93 10.34 6.20 -32.15
C PRO A 93 10.30 7.50 -32.96
N THR A 94 10.74 8.63 -32.39
CA THR A 94 10.84 9.91 -33.12
C THR A 94 12.05 9.98 -34.06
N LYS A 95 12.98 9.03 -33.97
CA LYS A 95 14.16 8.95 -34.85
C LYS A 95 14.03 7.95 -36.00
N PHE A 96 12.93 7.22 -36.06
CA PHE A 96 12.66 6.27 -37.15
C PHE A 96 11.76 6.93 -38.21
N ASP A 97 12.13 6.74 -39.47
CA ASP A 97 11.34 7.21 -40.61
C ASP A 97 9.95 6.52 -40.58
N PRO A 98 8.84 7.28 -40.49
CA PRO A 98 7.49 6.73 -40.39
C PRO A 98 7.08 5.90 -41.60
N ASP A 99 7.74 6.08 -42.75
CA ASP A 99 7.44 5.34 -43.99
C ASP A 99 8.27 4.05 -44.14
N SER A 100 9.20 3.78 -43.22
CA SER A 100 9.96 2.53 -43.21
C SER A 100 9.10 1.34 -42.74
N GLU A 101 9.43 0.12 -43.18
CA GLU A 101 8.79 -1.11 -42.69
C GLU A 101 8.85 -1.23 -41.15
N THR A 102 9.91 -0.69 -40.54
CA THR A 102 10.04 -0.57 -39.08
C THR A 102 9.04 0.41 -38.47
N GLY A 103 8.72 1.52 -39.16
CA GLY A 103 7.72 2.50 -38.76
C GLY A 103 6.29 1.95 -38.81
N LYS A 104 5.95 1.19 -39.85
CA LYS A 104 4.64 0.51 -39.95
C LYS A 104 4.43 -0.51 -38.84
N LEU A 105 5.44 -1.34 -38.57
CA LEU A 105 5.40 -2.32 -37.48
C LEU A 105 5.35 -1.65 -36.09
N ALA A 106 5.98 -0.48 -35.93
CA ALA A 106 5.90 0.30 -34.70
C ALA A 106 4.49 0.90 -34.49
N ALA A 107 3.86 1.38 -35.57
CA ALA A 107 2.48 1.88 -35.54
C ALA A 107 1.48 0.74 -35.21
N GLU A 108 1.63 -0.42 -35.84
CA GLU A 108 0.81 -1.61 -35.55
C GLU A 108 0.95 -2.06 -34.08
N ARG A 109 2.19 -2.15 -33.57
CA ARG A 109 2.43 -2.47 -32.16
C ARG A 109 1.89 -1.41 -31.20
N ALA A 110 1.90 -0.14 -31.57
CA ALA A 110 1.32 0.92 -30.76
C ALA A 110 -0.22 0.86 -30.73
N GLU A 111 -0.86 0.49 -31.84
CA GLU A 111 -2.31 0.25 -31.87
C GLU A 111 -2.71 -0.97 -31.05
N ASP A 112 -1.99 -2.08 -31.18
CA ASP A 112 -2.28 -3.29 -30.42
C ASP A 112 -2.05 -3.09 -28.92
N ALA A 113 -1.01 -2.35 -28.53
CA ALA A 113 -0.81 -1.95 -27.14
C ALA A 113 -1.99 -1.13 -26.60
N LYS A 114 -2.54 -0.19 -27.39
CA LYS A 114 -3.73 0.59 -27.01
C LYS A 114 -4.98 -0.30 -26.88
N LYS A 115 -5.18 -1.26 -27.77
CA LYS A 115 -6.31 -2.22 -27.69
C LYS A 115 -6.21 -3.09 -26.44
N ILE A 116 -5.01 -3.62 -26.14
CA ILE A 116 -4.77 -4.43 -24.94
C ILE A 116 -5.01 -3.61 -23.67
N GLN A 117 -4.52 -2.37 -23.63
CA GLN A 117 -4.74 -1.47 -22.50
C GLN A 117 -6.22 -1.13 -22.32
N ALA A 118 -6.95 -0.83 -23.40
CA ALA A 118 -8.38 -0.55 -23.35
C ALA A 118 -9.20 -1.77 -22.88
N ALA A 119 -8.89 -2.96 -23.39
CA ALA A 119 -9.54 -4.21 -22.97
C ALA A 119 -9.26 -4.52 -21.50
N THR A 120 -8.02 -4.31 -21.04
CA THR A 120 -7.62 -4.52 -19.65
C THR A 120 -8.31 -3.52 -18.71
N ALA A 121 -8.39 -2.24 -19.11
CA ALA A 121 -9.08 -1.21 -18.34
C ALA A 121 -10.58 -1.50 -18.23
N ARG A 122 -11.21 -1.97 -19.31
CA ARG A 122 -12.62 -2.36 -19.31
C ARG A 122 -12.88 -3.58 -18.41
N ALA A 123 -12.04 -4.62 -18.51
CA ALA A 123 -12.13 -5.79 -17.64
C ALA A 123 -11.91 -5.45 -16.15
N ALA A 124 -11.03 -4.50 -15.85
CA ALA A 124 -10.83 -4.00 -14.48
C ALA A 124 -12.05 -3.24 -13.96
N ALA A 125 -12.67 -2.39 -14.79
CA ALA A 125 -13.89 -1.66 -14.44
C ALA A 125 -15.07 -2.62 -14.21
N ASP A 126 -15.24 -3.64 -15.05
CA ASP A 126 -16.30 -4.63 -14.92
C ASP A 126 -16.17 -5.46 -13.64
N ARG A 127 -14.94 -5.86 -13.25
CA ARG A 127 -14.70 -6.52 -11.96
C ARG A 127 -15.10 -5.63 -10.79
N LYS A 128 -14.65 -4.37 -10.80
CA LYS A 128 -14.93 -3.42 -9.73
C LYS A 128 -16.43 -3.12 -9.60
N ALA A 129 -17.16 -3.09 -10.71
CA ALA A 129 -18.61 -2.91 -10.72
C ALA A 129 -19.34 -4.12 -10.11
N ARG A 130 -18.91 -5.35 -10.41
CA ARG A 130 -19.47 -6.58 -9.82
C ARG A 130 -19.21 -6.65 -8.31
N GLU A 131 -18.00 -6.35 -7.88
CA GLU A 131 -17.63 -6.30 -6.46
C GLU A 131 -18.46 -5.24 -5.71
N ALA A 132 -18.68 -4.07 -6.31
CA ALA A 132 -19.52 -3.03 -5.71
C ALA A 132 -21.00 -3.44 -5.62
N ALA A 133 -21.55 -4.12 -6.62
CA ALA A 133 -22.92 -4.63 -6.60
C ALA A 133 -23.10 -5.74 -5.55
N GLU A 134 -22.12 -6.64 -5.42
CA GLU A 134 -22.13 -7.69 -4.39
C GLU A 134 -22.01 -7.10 -2.98
N ALA A 135 -21.18 -6.07 -2.79
CA ALA A 135 -21.07 -5.37 -1.52
C ALA A 135 -22.37 -4.63 -1.14
N GLN A 136 -23.05 -4.03 -2.10
CA GLN A 136 -24.36 -3.38 -1.88
C GLN A 136 -25.46 -4.39 -1.57
N ALA A 137 -25.48 -5.54 -2.24
CA ALA A 137 -26.43 -6.62 -1.94
C ALA A 137 -26.23 -7.16 -0.53
N LYS A 138 -24.97 -7.40 -0.11
CA LYS A 138 -24.65 -7.82 1.27
C LYS A 138 -25.01 -6.75 2.31
N ALA A 139 -24.82 -5.46 1.98
CA ALA A 139 -25.21 -4.37 2.85
C ALA A 139 -26.74 -4.27 3.01
N ALA A 140 -27.50 -4.41 1.91
CA ALA A 140 -28.96 -4.40 1.94
C ALA A 140 -29.54 -5.63 2.67
N GLU A 141 -28.91 -6.80 2.53
CA GLU A 141 -29.29 -8.01 3.26
C GLU A 141 -29.02 -7.87 4.76
N ALA A 142 -27.87 -7.28 5.15
CA ALA A 142 -27.57 -6.96 6.54
C ALA A 142 -28.54 -5.92 7.13
N GLU A 143 -28.95 -4.92 6.35
CA GLU A 143 -29.93 -3.90 6.76
C GLU A 143 -31.35 -4.49 6.90
N ALA A 144 -31.75 -5.39 5.99
CA ALA A 144 -33.02 -6.12 6.09
C ALA A 144 -33.05 -7.07 7.29
N ALA A 145 -31.93 -7.72 7.62
CA ALA A 145 -31.81 -8.56 8.82
C ALA A 145 -31.90 -7.74 10.12
N LEU A 146 -31.49 -6.47 10.10
CA LEU A 146 -31.63 -5.54 11.23
C LEU A 146 -33.04 -4.93 11.34
N ALA A 147 -33.84 -4.96 10.27
CA ALA A 147 -35.19 -4.40 10.21
C ALA A 147 -36.31 -5.43 10.46
N ALA A 148 -35.98 -6.72 10.59
CA ALA A 148 -36.96 -7.74 11.01
C ALA A 148 -37.30 -7.49 12.50
N PRO A 149 -38.57 -7.21 12.85
CA PRO A 149 -38.93 -6.95 14.23
C PRO A 149 -38.78 -8.23 15.05
N ASP A 150 -38.05 -8.12 16.17
CA ASP A 150 -38.17 -9.04 17.30
C ASP A 150 -39.66 -9.21 17.61
N THR A 151 -40.24 -10.35 17.26
CA THR A 151 -41.46 -10.81 17.91
C THR A 151 -41.04 -11.36 19.27
N PRO A 152 -41.33 -10.66 20.38
CA PRO A 152 -41.05 -11.21 21.69
C PRO A 152 -42.08 -12.32 21.91
N THR A 153 -41.64 -13.56 21.75
CA THR A 153 -42.41 -14.70 22.22
C THR A 153 -42.17 -14.78 23.72
N THR A 154 -43.02 -14.13 24.50
CA THR A 154 -43.15 -14.37 25.93
C THR A 154 -43.84 -15.72 26.13
N PRO A 155 -43.27 -16.64 26.92
CA PRO A 155 -44.12 -17.49 27.73
C PRO A 155 -43.60 -17.49 29.17
N GLU A 156 -44.12 -16.60 30.00
CA GLU A 156 -44.09 -16.82 31.44
C GLU A 156 -45.34 -16.22 32.07
N SER A 157 -46.31 -17.08 32.34
CA SER A 157 -47.29 -16.89 33.40
C SER A 157 -47.75 -18.26 33.92
N GLU A 158 -46.83 -18.99 34.56
CA GLU A 158 -47.22 -19.92 35.61
C GLU A 158 -47.73 -19.11 36.80
N THR A 159 -49.04 -19.13 37.03
CA THR A 159 -49.62 -18.77 38.33
C THR A 159 -50.69 -19.78 38.69
N LYS A 160 -50.27 -20.77 39.48
CA LYS A 160 -50.98 -21.36 40.63
C LYS A 160 -52.42 -20.84 40.82
N THR A 161 -53.43 -21.66 40.57
CA THR A 161 -54.33 -22.32 41.56
C THR A 161 -55.24 -23.30 40.84
#